data_AF-A0A3D0TWN7-F1
#
_entry.id   AF-A0A3D0TWN7-F1
#
_cell.length_a   1.000
_cell.length_b   1.000
_cell.length_c   1.000
_cell.angle_alpha   90.00
_cell.angle_beta   90.00
_cell.angle_gamma   90.00
#
_symmetry.space_group_name_H-M   'P 1'
#
loop_
_entity.id
_entity.type
_entity.pdbx_description
1 polymer ?
#
loop_
_entity_poly.entity_id
_entity_poly.type
_entity_poly.pdbx_seq_one_letter_code
_entity_poly.pdbx_strand_id
1 'polypeptide(L)'
;MTFATQSAGCEPAEGLAERVPVLLFHGDRDELLPAAASEMTRMLIGGGELVVLPGAGHLLTEAATTLRERLLDWVPARFAD
;
A
#
# COMPACT_ATOMS: atom_id res chain seq x y z
N MET A 1 15.45 1.16 14.52
CA MET A 1 14.19 1.84 14.19
C MET A 1 14.01 1.72 12.68
N THR A 2 13.15 0.82 12.23
CA THR A 2 12.73 0.78 10.83
C THR A 2 11.75 1.94 10.66
N PHE A 3 12.18 3.02 10.01
CA PHE A 3 11.28 4.07 9.54
C PHE A 3 10.46 3.48 8.39
N ALA A 4 9.43 2.72 8.74
CA ALA A 4 8.45 2.25 7.77
C ALA A 4 7.66 3.46 7.28
N THR A 5 7.47 3.55 5.97
CA THR A 5 6.87 4.64 5.17
C THR A 5 5.37 4.87 5.43
N GLN A 6 4.88 4.56 6.62
CA GLN A 6 3.45 4.59 6.93
C GLN A 6 3.02 5.82 7.74
N SER A 7 3.90 6.81 7.94
CA SER A 7 3.50 8.21 8.19
C SER A 7 4.70 9.15 8.22
N ALA A 8 5.75 8.82 8.99
CA ALA A 8 6.95 9.66 9.09
C ALA A 8 7.85 9.50 7.84
N GLY A 9 8.20 10.60 7.17
CA GLY A 9 9.05 10.60 5.98
C GLY A 9 8.29 10.48 4.66
N CYS A 10 6.95 10.50 4.68
CA CYS A 10 6.11 10.43 3.47
C CYS A 10 5.78 11.83 2.89
N GLU A 11 6.24 12.90 3.52
CA GLU A 11 6.01 14.29 3.12
C GLU A 11 6.43 14.58 1.66
N PRO A 12 7.55 14.03 1.13
CA PRO A 12 7.92 14.22 -0.28
C PRO A 12 6.97 13.56 -1.28
N ALA A 13 6.10 12.65 -0.83
CA ALA A 13 5.16 11.94 -1.68
C ALA A 13 3.80 12.64 -1.81
N GLU A 14 3.67 13.88 -1.31
CA GLU A 14 2.45 14.68 -1.47
C GLU A 14 2.00 14.74 -2.94
N GLY A 15 0.70 14.50 -3.14
CA GLY A 15 0.06 14.47 -4.47
C GLY A 15 0.60 13.38 -5.42
N LEU A 16 1.33 12.36 -4.94
CA LEU A 16 1.83 11.29 -5.80
C LEU A 16 0.71 10.58 -6.57
N ALA A 17 -0.43 10.34 -5.93
CA ALA A 17 -1.57 9.69 -6.55
C ALA A 17 -2.24 10.51 -7.65
N GLU A 18 -1.94 11.81 -7.76
CA GLU A 18 -2.40 12.67 -8.87
C GLU A 18 -1.57 12.47 -10.14
N ARG A 19 -0.33 11.97 -10.00
CA ARG A 19 0.64 11.84 -11.10
C ARG A 19 0.72 10.42 -11.63
N VAL A 20 0.48 9.43 -10.77
CA VAL A 20 0.62 8.01 -11.08
C VAL A 20 -0.44 7.21 -10.32
N PRO A 21 -1.04 6.17 -10.93
CA PRO A 21 -1.87 5.22 -10.19
C PRO A 21 -1.10 4.63 -8.99
N VAL A 22 -1.70 4.63 -7.80
CA VAL A 22 -1.12 4.04 -6.59
C VAL A 22 -2.02 2.94 -6.03
N LEU A 23 -1.42 1.80 -5.71
CA LEU A 23 -2.01 0.67 -5.00
C LEU A 23 -1.21 0.43 -3.72
N LEU A 24 -1.91 0.40 -2.58
CA LEU A 24 -1.36 0.15 -1.26
C LEU A 24 -1.92 -1.17 -0.72
N PHE A 25 -1.07 -1.94 -0.04
CA PHE A 25 -1.44 -3.16 0.66
C PHE A 25 -1.10 -3.06 2.13
N HIS A 26 -1.99 -3.54 2.99
CA HIS A 26 -1.78 -3.62 4.43
C HIS A 26 -2.29 -4.95 4.98
N GLY A 27 -1.56 -5.59 5.88
CA GLY A 27 -2.01 -6.82 6.53
C GLY A 27 -2.90 -6.49 7.73
N ASP A 28 -4.08 -7.11 7.86
CA ASP A 28 -4.96 -6.86 9.01
C ASP A 28 -4.40 -7.36 10.36
N ARG A 29 -3.34 -8.19 10.28
CA ARG A 29 -2.59 -8.73 11.41
C ARG A 29 -1.17 -8.18 11.49
N ASP A 30 -0.90 -7.04 10.84
CA ASP A 30 0.38 -6.35 10.97
C ASP A 30 0.69 -6.08 12.44
N GLU A 31 1.73 -6.77 12.93
CA GLU A 31 2.15 -6.77 14.32
C GLU A 31 3.04 -5.57 14.68
N LEU A 32 3.45 -4.79 13.68
CA LEU A 32 4.33 -3.63 13.83
C LEU A 32 3.58 -2.31 13.67
N LEU A 33 2.60 -2.25 12.76
CA LEU A 33 1.91 -1.03 12.39
C LEU A 33 0.40 -1.24 12.30
N PRO A 34 -0.42 -0.27 12.77
CA PRO A 34 -1.86 -0.33 12.57
C PRO A 34 -2.25 0.04 11.13
N ALA A 35 -3.41 -0.46 10.66
CA ALA A 35 -3.97 -0.12 9.35
C ALA A 35 -4.14 1.39 9.10
N ALA A 36 -4.41 2.15 10.18
CA ALA A 36 -4.49 3.62 10.14
C ALA A 36 -3.21 4.28 9.60
N ALA A 37 -2.05 3.63 9.69
CA ALA A 37 -0.81 4.13 9.13
C ALA A 37 -0.86 4.13 7.58
N SER A 38 -1.37 3.05 6.96
CA SER A 38 -1.62 3.02 5.51
C SER A 38 -2.71 3.99 5.08
N GLU A 39 -3.74 4.19 5.90
CA GLU A 39 -4.76 5.22 5.64
C GLU A 39 -4.17 6.62 5.65
N MET A 40 -3.29 6.92 6.61
CA MET A 40 -2.57 8.20 6.68
C MET A 40 -1.71 8.41 5.44
N THR A 41 -0.91 7.40 5.04
CA THR A 41 -0.13 7.48 3.80
C THR A 41 -1.02 7.73 2.60
N ARG A 42 -2.15 7.02 2.46
CA ARG A 42 -3.12 7.21 1.37
C ARG A 42 -3.65 8.64 1.32
N MET A 43 -3.93 9.25 2.47
CA MET A 43 -4.34 10.65 2.55
C MET A 43 -3.22 11.61 2.12
N LEU A 44 -2.00 11.41 2.64
CA LEU A 44 -0.83 12.26 2.33
C LEU A 44 -0.48 12.25 0.85
N ILE A 45 -0.53 11.10 0.20
CA ILE A 45 -0.20 10.98 -1.23
C ILE A 45 -1.32 11.45 -2.15
N GLY A 46 -2.46 11.90 -1.62
CA GLY A 46 -3.60 12.40 -2.39
C GLY A 46 -4.56 11.34 -2.92
N GLY A 47 -4.47 10.08 -2.47
CA GLY A 47 -5.39 9.02 -2.88
C GLY A 47 -4.75 7.64 -3.05
N GLY A 48 -5.25 6.89 -4.03
CA GLY A 48 -4.85 5.50 -4.28
C GLY A 48 -5.84 4.46 -3.72
N GLU A 49 -5.71 3.25 -4.23
CA GLU A 49 -6.46 2.08 -3.78
C GLU A 49 -5.74 1.44 -2.59
N LEU A 50 -6.41 1.32 -1.43
CA LEU A 50 -5.87 0.62 -0.27
C LEU A 50 -6.59 -0.71 -0.09
N VAL A 51 -5.83 -1.80 -0.13
CA VAL A 51 -6.31 -3.16 0.05
C VAL A 51 -5.80 -3.70 1.39
N VAL A 52 -6.72 -4.01 2.28
CA VAL A 52 -6.41 -4.72 3.53
C VAL A 52 -6.49 -6.22 3.27
N LEU A 53 -5.41 -6.94 3.54
CA LEU A 53 -5.24 -8.37 3.30
C LEU A 53 -5.56 -9.15 4.57
N PRO A 54 -6.65 -9.95 4.58
CA PRO A 54 -7.02 -10.72 5.75
C PRO A 54 -5.99 -11.80 6.10
N GLY A 55 -5.66 -11.91 7.38
CA GLY A 55 -4.75 -12.92 7.91
C GLY A 55 -3.26 -12.60 7.75
N ALA A 56 -2.90 -11.52 7.05
CA ALA A 56 -1.51 -11.21 6.70
C ALA A 56 -0.81 -10.34 7.75
N GLY A 57 0.43 -10.69 8.08
CA GLY A 57 1.29 -9.90 8.98
C GLY A 57 2.03 -8.78 8.25
N HIS A 58 2.95 -8.11 8.94
CA HIS A 58 3.69 -6.96 8.40
C HIS A 58 4.41 -7.25 7.08
N LEU A 59 4.94 -8.46 6.93
CA LEU A 59 5.70 -8.88 5.73
C LEU A 59 4.81 -9.34 4.57
N LEU A 60 3.49 -9.43 4.78
CA LEU A 60 2.49 -9.89 3.80
C LEU A 60 2.78 -11.27 3.19
N THR A 61 3.63 -12.09 3.83
CA THR A 61 4.08 -13.39 3.30
C THR A 61 2.91 -14.36 3.14
N GLU A 62 1.92 -14.30 4.01
CA GLU A 62 0.70 -15.10 3.94
C GLU A 62 -0.15 -14.77 2.69
N ALA A 63 -0.02 -13.56 2.15
CA ALA A 63 -0.76 -13.07 1.00
C ALA A 63 0.06 -13.05 -0.31
N ALA A 64 1.24 -13.68 -0.35
CA ALA A 64 2.16 -13.59 -1.49
C ALA A 64 1.54 -13.98 -2.84
N THR A 65 0.74 -15.05 -2.89
CA THR A 65 0.04 -15.47 -4.11
C THR A 65 -1.01 -14.44 -4.53
N THR A 66 -1.84 -13.99 -3.60
CA THR A 66 -2.87 -12.97 -3.84
C THR A 66 -2.27 -11.66 -4.32
N LEU A 67 -1.17 -11.21 -3.71
CA LEU A 67 -0.43 -10.02 -4.16
C LEU A 67 0.07 -10.19 -5.59
N ARG A 68 0.70 -11.34 -5.89
CA ARG A 68 1.22 -11.61 -7.22
C ARG A 68 0.13 -11.58 -8.28
N GLU A 69 -0.98 -12.27 -8.04
CA GLU A 69 -2.14 -12.29 -8.96
C GLU A 69 -2.71 -10.89 -9.16
N ARG A 70 -2.88 -10.14 -8.06
CA ARG A 70 -3.40 -8.77 -8.11
C ARG A 70 -2.49 -7.84 -8.91
N LEU A 71 -1.17 -7.92 -8.72
CA LEU A 71 -0.21 -7.07 -9.41
C LEU A 71 -0.10 -7.40 -10.91
N LEU A 72 -0.19 -8.68 -11.28
CA LEU A 72 -0.17 -9.12 -12.68
C LEU A 72 -1.37 -8.62 -13.48
N ASP A 73 -2.52 -8.42 -12.83
CA ASP A 73 -3.72 -7.83 -13.44
C ASP A 73 -3.68 -6.30 -13.39
N TRP A 74 -3.41 -5.73 -12.21
CA TRP A 74 -3.58 -4.31 -11.96
C TRP A 74 -2.54 -3.45 -12.68
N VAL A 75 -1.26 -3.86 -12.72
CA VAL A 75 -0.21 -3.04 -13.34
C VAL A 75 -0.44 -2.88 -14.85
N PRO A 76 -0.60 -3.96 -15.65
CA PRO A 76 -0.86 -3.79 -17.08
C PRO A 76 -2.14 -2.99 -17.36
N ALA A 77 -3.20 -3.19 -16.57
CA ALA A 77 -4.46 -2.48 -16.77
C ALA A 77 -4.39 -0.96 -16.55
N ARG A 78 -3.41 -0.46 -15.78
CA ARG A 78 -3.26 0.97 -15.46
C ARG A 78 -2.14 1.67 -16.22
N PHE A 79 -1.27 0.91 -16.88
CA PHE A 79 -0.10 1.41 -17.59
C PHE A 79 0.01 0.91 -19.03
N ALA A 80 -1.04 0.26 -19.56
CA ALA A 80 -1.18 0.08 -21.00
C ALA A 80 -1.47 1.44 -21.65
N ASP A 81 -0.78 1.73 -22.75
CA ASP A 81 -0.84 3.00 -23.50
C ASP A 81 -2.27 3.45 -23.85
#